data_AF-A0A210PN48-F1
#
_entry.id   AF-A0A210PN48-F1
#
_cell.length_a   1.000
_cell.length_b   1.000
_cell.length_c   1.000
_cell.angle_alpha   90.00
_cell.angle_beta   90.00
_cell.angle_gamma   90.00
#
_symmetry.space_group_name_H-M   'P 1'
#
loop_
_entity.id
_entity.type
_entity.pdbx_description
1 polymer ?
#
loop_
_entity_poly.entity_id
_entity_poly.type
_entity_poly.pdbx_seq_one_letter_code
_entity_poly.pdbx_strand_id
1 'polypeptide(L)'
;MRIDTPVVQRHAAELSPFQREKLEYYFKFFDVDGDGYLMQKDLPLLFKKIIDYTGWEKNSTAATELYEVHETFFEVLHEKTDIKSDLIGLDAWMLLWEHMIPGCMSMHNFPIWLRLLPRSLFRVMDTKDDGVLDAQEIREFYESFVKIPEAEAGELASRAFNEMTDYGRYPLTLDGYEQIFANFLLGRTKYGPGRYIFGCFEHSAEENSRLISGPPKANAAEVTTKFPRRASDATRAPLRMYRKE
;
A
#
# COMPACT_ATOMS: atom_id res chain seq x y z
N MET A 1 8.46 18.98 -50.19
CA MET A 1 8.39 17.56 -49.79
C MET A 1 8.31 17.54 -48.28
N ARG A 2 7.09 17.46 -47.72
CA ARG A 2 6.90 17.38 -46.26
C ARG A 2 7.28 15.96 -45.84
N ILE A 3 8.28 15.85 -44.98
CA ILE A 3 8.64 14.58 -44.36
C ILE A 3 7.65 14.43 -43.20
N ASP A 4 6.59 13.68 -43.44
CA ASP A 4 5.68 13.25 -42.39
C ASP A 4 6.46 12.27 -41.51
N THR A 5 6.98 12.77 -40.39
CA THR A 5 7.54 11.93 -39.34
C THR A 5 6.39 11.08 -38.80
N PRO A 6 6.45 9.74 -38.84
CA PRO A 6 5.40 8.93 -38.24
C PRO A 6 5.41 9.21 -36.74
N VAL A 7 4.27 9.71 -36.23
CA VAL A 7 3.99 9.70 -34.80
C VAL A 7 4.02 8.24 -34.41
N VAL A 8 5.11 7.82 -33.77
CA VAL A 8 5.18 6.50 -33.15
C VAL A 8 4.08 6.49 -32.11
N GLN A 9 2.93 5.89 -32.44
CA GLN A 9 1.96 5.43 -31.46
C GLN A 9 2.71 4.49 -30.54
N ARG A 10 3.26 5.03 -29.45
CA ARG A 10 3.73 4.22 -28.35
C ARG A 10 2.48 3.50 -27.86
N HIS A 11 2.39 2.20 -28.12
CA HIS A 11 1.40 1.38 -27.43
C HIS A 11 1.58 1.63 -25.94
N ALA A 12 0.58 2.23 -25.30
CA ALA A 12 0.53 2.35 -23.85
C ALA A 12 0.76 0.95 -23.28
N ALA A 13 1.73 0.81 -22.39
CA ALA A 13 1.95 -0.49 -21.78
C ALA A 13 0.79 -0.74 -20.80
N GLU A 14 0.05 -1.82 -21.04
CA GLU A 14 -1.11 -2.15 -20.22
C GLU A 14 -0.70 -2.34 -18.75
N LEU A 15 -1.46 -1.74 -17.84
CA LEU A 15 -1.30 -1.94 -16.40
C LEU A 15 -1.62 -3.40 -16.05
N SER A 16 -0.77 -4.02 -15.24
CA SER A 16 -1.09 -5.34 -14.68
C SER A 16 -2.36 -5.29 -13.81
N PRO A 17 -3.09 -6.41 -13.64
CA PRO A 17 -4.28 -6.45 -12.79
C PRO A 17 -4.02 -5.90 -11.37
N PHE A 18 -2.88 -6.26 -10.79
CA PHE A 18 -2.47 -5.75 -9.48
C PHE A 18 -2.20 -4.24 -9.45
N GLN A 19 -1.63 -3.67 -10.51
CA GLN A 19 -1.47 -2.22 -10.61
C GLN A 19 -2.81 -1.52 -10.75
N ARG A 20 -3.75 -2.06 -11.53
CA ARG A 20 -5.11 -1.52 -11.64
C ARG A 20 -5.80 -1.49 -10.29
N GLU A 21 -5.76 -2.58 -9.52
CA GLU A 21 -6.42 -2.59 -8.20
C GLU A 21 -5.83 -1.54 -7.24
N LYS A 22 -4.50 -1.36 -7.20
CA LYS A 22 -3.88 -0.30 -6.39
C LYS A 22 -4.31 1.08 -6.83
N LEU A 23 -4.36 1.31 -8.14
CA LEU A 23 -4.76 2.60 -8.69
C LEU A 23 -6.24 2.87 -8.49
N GLU A 24 -7.10 1.85 -8.52
CA GLU A 24 -8.51 1.98 -8.16
C GLU A 24 -8.67 2.32 -6.67
N TYR A 25 -7.92 1.65 -5.80
CA TYR A 25 -7.89 2.00 -4.39
C TYR A 25 -7.41 3.44 -4.16
N TYR A 26 -6.42 3.87 -4.93
CA TYR A 26 -5.92 5.24 -4.90
C TYR A 26 -6.95 6.25 -5.45
N PHE A 27 -7.73 5.88 -6.45
CA PHE A 27 -8.86 6.69 -6.93
C PHE A 27 -9.89 6.91 -5.82
N LYS A 28 -10.30 5.84 -5.13
CA LYS A 28 -11.26 5.89 -4.01
C LYS A 28 -10.79 6.75 -2.85
N PHE A 29 -9.47 6.93 -2.69
CA PHE A 29 -8.93 7.85 -1.68
C PHE A 29 -9.25 9.32 -2.00
N PHE A 30 -9.28 9.69 -3.29
CA PHE A 30 -9.62 11.05 -3.73
C PHE A 30 -11.11 11.27 -4.00
N ASP A 31 -11.85 10.21 -4.32
CA ASP A 31 -13.31 10.22 -4.48
C ASP A 31 -13.98 10.21 -3.09
N VAL A 32 -13.97 11.38 -2.45
CA VAL A 32 -14.38 11.52 -1.04
C VAL A 32 -15.88 11.37 -0.86
N ASP A 33 -16.69 11.78 -1.85
CA ASP A 33 -18.14 11.63 -1.80
C ASP A 33 -18.64 10.28 -2.34
N GLY A 34 -17.77 9.52 -3.01
CA GLY A 34 -18.03 8.16 -3.45
C GLY A 34 -18.97 8.08 -4.64
N ASP A 35 -19.07 9.14 -5.44
CA ASP A 35 -19.93 9.17 -6.63
C ASP A 35 -19.30 8.49 -7.85
N GLY A 36 -18.04 8.06 -7.74
CA GLY A 36 -17.29 7.38 -8.78
C GLY A 36 -16.57 8.32 -9.76
N TYR A 37 -16.53 9.62 -9.47
CA TYR A 37 -15.90 10.64 -10.29
C TYR A 37 -15.03 11.57 -9.45
N LEU A 38 -13.82 11.86 -9.92
CA LEU A 38 -13.01 12.93 -9.35
C LEU A 38 -13.42 14.25 -10.00
N MET A 39 -13.85 15.19 -9.17
CA MET A 39 -14.32 16.52 -9.54
C MET A 39 -13.66 17.60 -8.66
N GLN A 40 -13.72 18.85 -9.09
CA GLN A 40 -13.20 19.98 -8.30
C GLN A 40 -13.85 20.09 -6.90
N LYS A 41 -15.08 19.58 -6.72
CA LYS A 41 -15.79 19.56 -5.43
C LYS A 41 -15.18 18.58 -4.41
N ASP A 42 -14.45 17.56 -4.84
CA ASP A 42 -13.82 16.57 -3.95
C ASP A 42 -12.66 17.18 -3.18
N LEU A 43 -11.96 18.13 -3.80
CA LEU A 43 -10.83 18.81 -3.19
C LEU A 43 -11.22 19.54 -1.87
N PRO A 44 -12.25 20.40 -1.83
CA PRO A 44 -12.75 20.98 -0.58
C PRO A 44 -13.17 19.94 0.47
N LEU A 45 -13.74 18.80 0.07
CA LEU A 45 -14.17 17.74 0.99
C LEU A 45 -12.97 17.03 1.61
N LEU A 46 -11.98 16.65 0.79
CA LEU A 46 -10.72 16.09 1.23
C LEU A 46 -9.99 17.05 2.17
N PHE A 47 -9.92 18.32 1.80
CA PHE A 47 -9.28 19.34 2.61
C PHE A 47 -9.98 19.53 3.95
N LYS A 48 -11.31 19.58 3.95
CA LYS A 48 -12.08 19.62 5.20
C LYS A 48 -11.76 18.42 6.08
N LYS A 49 -11.73 17.20 5.51
CA LYS A 49 -11.39 15.98 6.23
C LYS A 49 -9.99 16.04 6.85
N ILE A 50 -9.01 16.59 6.13
CA ILE A 50 -7.64 16.79 6.63
C ILE A 50 -7.60 17.79 7.78
N ILE A 51 -8.26 18.94 7.65
CA ILE A 51 -8.32 19.96 8.71
C ILE A 51 -9.01 19.40 9.97
N ASP A 52 -10.12 18.69 9.80
CA ASP A 52 -10.85 18.08 10.91
C ASP A 52 -9.99 17.03 11.66
N TYR A 53 -9.10 16.32 10.95
CA TYR A 53 -8.21 15.31 11.53
C TYR A 53 -6.97 15.93 12.18
N THR A 54 -6.28 16.84 11.49
CA THR A 54 -5.01 17.43 11.94
C THR A 54 -5.19 18.55 12.97
N GLY A 55 -6.38 19.17 13.01
CA GLY A 55 -6.63 20.37 13.81
C GLY A 55 -5.90 21.62 13.31
N TRP A 56 -5.32 21.59 12.10
CA TRP A 56 -4.62 22.75 11.54
C TRP A 56 -5.53 23.95 11.35
N GLU A 57 -4.97 25.14 11.52
CA GLU A 57 -5.64 26.35 11.07
C GLU A 57 -5.72 26.35 9.54
N LYS A 58 -6.86 26.77 8.99
CA LYS A 58 -7.12 26.76 7.53
C LYS A 58 -6.10 27.55 6.71
N ASN A 59 -5.49 28.56 7.32
CA ASN A 59 -4.49 29.46 6.75
C ASN A 59 -3.07 29.16 7.26
N SER A 60 -2.85 28.03 7.92
CA SER A 60 -1.51 27.57 8.26
C SER A 60 -0.74 27.22 6.99
N THR A 61 0.59 27.37 7.03
CA THR A 61 1.46 27.02 5.90
C THR A 61 1.26 25.57 5.45
N ALA A 62 1.11 24.63 6.40
CA ALA A 62 0.89 23.22 6.09
C ALA A 62 -0.43 22.99 5.34
N ALA A 63 -1.51 23.65 5.77
CA ALA A 63 -2.81 23.57 5.12
C ALA A 63 -2.78 24.19 3.70
N THR A 64 -2.17 25.37 3.55
CA THR A 64 -2.05 26.04 2.25
C THR A 64 -1.22 25.23 1.25
N GLU A 65 -0.03 24.76 1.66
CA GLU A 65 0.82 23.93 0.81
C GLU A 65 0.09 22.65 0.35
N LEU A 66 -0.67 22.01 1.25
CA LEU A 66 -1.42 20.80 0.90
C LEU A 66 -2.53 21.10 -0.11
N TYR A 67 -3.26 22.19 0.06
CA TYR A 67 -4.32 22.60 -0.87
C TYR A 67 -3.75 22.88 -2.27
N GLU A 68 -2.68 23.67 -2.37
CA GLU A 68 -2.04 24.02 -3.65
C GLU A 68 -1.52 22.78 -4.41
N VAL A 69 -0.94 21.81 -3.69
CA VAL A 69 -0.48 20.54 -4.28
C VAL A 69 -1.64 19.76 -4.88
N HIS A 70 -2.78 19.69 -4.19
CA HIS A 70 -3.94 18.95 -4.67
C HIS A 70 -4.70 19.71 -5.77
N GLU A 71 -4.78 21.04 -5.71
CA GLU A 71 -5.33 21.86 -6.79
C GLU A 71 -4.55 21.64 -8.10
N THR A 72 -3.22 21.74 -8.03
CA THR A 72 -2.33 21.44 -9.17
C THR A 72 -2.53 20.01 -9.71
N PHE A 73 -2.81 19.04 -8.83
CA PHE A 73 -3.10 17.67 -9.24
C PHE A 73 -4.38 17.58 -10.07
N PHE A 74 -5.48 18.18 -9.60
CA PHE A 74 -6.75 18.18 -10.34
C PHE A 74 -6.61 18.90 -11.68
N GLU A 75 -5.93 20.04 -11.72
CA GLU A 75 -5.65 20.77 -12.97
C GLU A 75 -4.92 19.91 -14.00
N VAL A 76 -3.83 19.25 -13.59
CA VAL A 76 -3.03 18.38 -14.48
C VAL A 76 -3.83 17.14 -14.89
N LEU A 77 -4.67 16.61 -14.01
CA LEU A 77 -5.53 15.46 -14.29
C LEU A 77 -6.58 15.81 -15.37
N HIS A 78 -7.20 16.99 -15.28
CA HIS A 78 -8.10 17.51 -16.31
C HIS A 78 -7.36 17.73 -17.64
N GLU A 79 -6.20 18.38 -17.62
CA GLU A 79 -5.42 18.65 -18.84
C GLU A 79 -5.03 17.36 -19.57
N LYS A 80 -4.58 16.34 -18.84
CA LYS A 80 -4.04 15.11 -19.43
C LYS A 80 -5.09 14.10 -19.88
N THR A 81 -6.31 14.19 -19.37
CA THR A 81 -7.37 13.26 -19.76
C THR A 81 -8.13 13.73 -21.01
N ASP A 82 -7.89 14.96 -21.50
CA ASP A 82 -8.60 15.60 -22.62
C ASP A 82 -10.14 15.55 -22.47
N ILE A 83 -10.60 15.48 -21.22
CA ILE A 83 -12.02 15.43 -20.89
C ILE A 83 -12.50 16.87 -20.78
N LYS A 84 -13.39 17.29 -21.68
CA LYS A 84 -14.04 18.61 -21.67
C LYS A 84 -14.97 18.84 -20.47
N SER A 85 -15.12 17.82 -19.63
CA SER A 85 -16.02 17.76 -18.49
C SER A 85 -15.19 17.72 -17.22
N ASP A 86 -15.66 18.36 -16.16
CA ASP A 86 -15.01 18.35 -14.86
C ASP A 86 -15.18 17.00 -14.11
N LEU A 87 -15.45 15.92 -14.84
CA LEU A 87 -15.74 14.58 -14.30
C LEU A 87 -14.69 13.59 -14.80
N ILE A 88 -13.82 13.14 -13.91
CA ILE A 88 -12.83 12.11 -14.22
C ILE A 88 -13.28 10.80 -13.58
N GLY A 89 -13.82 9.89 -14.40
CA GLY A 89 -14.17 8.54 -13.97
C GLY A 89 -12.95 7.61 -13.91
N LEU A 90 -13.18 6.39 -13.40
CA LEU A 90 -12.13 5.39 -13.22
C LEU A 90 -11.38 5.02 -14.52
N ASP A 91 -12.07 4.96 -15.66
CA ASP A 91 -11.43 4.62 -16.95
C ASP A 91 -10.41 5.69 -17.37
N ALA A 92 -10.77 6.97 -17.22
CA ALA A 92 -9.88 8.09 -17.51
C ALA A 92 -8.67 8.13 -16.58
N TRP A 93 -8.90 7.83 -15.30
CA TRP A 93 -7.85 7.63 -14.32
C TRP A 93 -6.89 6.51 -14.72
N MET A 94 -7.40 5.34 -15.13
CA MET A 94 -6.56 4.23 -15.58
C MET A 94 -5.73 4.61 -16.82
N LEU A 95 -6.34 5.28 -17.80
CA LEU A 95 -5.66 5.76 -18.99
C LEU A 95 -4.51 6.72 -18.63
N LEU A 96 -4.69 7.64 -17.69
CA LEU A 96 -3.61 8.50 -17.22
C LEU A 96 -2.40 7.69 -16.74
N TRP A 97 -2.64 6.69 -15.90
CA TRP A 97 -1.57 5.88 -15.31
C TRP A 97 -0.91 4.93 -16.31
N GLU A 98 -1.66 4.41 -17.29
CA GLU A 98 -1.13 3.66 -18.44
C GLU A 98 -0.13 4.47 -19.27
N HIS A 99 -0.29 5.79 -19.33
CA HIS A 99 0.67 6.66 -20.01
C HIS A 99 1.82 7.11 -19.08
N MET A 100 1.57 7.21 -17.77
CA MET A 100 2.54 7.76 -16.82
C MET A 100 3.52 6.72 -16.27
N ILE A 101 3.05 5.52 -15.91
CA ILE A 101 3.89 4.49 -15.28
C ILE A 101 4.96 3.93 -16.23
N PRO A 102 4.70 3.72 -17.53
CA PRO A 102 5.73 3.19 -18.42
C PRO A 102 6.92 4.15 -18.55
N GLY A 103 8.09 3.69 -18.11
CA GLY A 103 9.33 4.49 -18.11
C GLY A 103 9.63 5.21 -16.79
N CYS A 104 8.73 5.15 -15.81
CA CYS A 104 9.04 5.60 -14.46
C CYS A 104 9.84 4.52 -13.70
N MET A 105 11.06 4.87 -13.31
CA MET A 105 11.95 4.00 -12.52
C MET A 105 12.04 4.45 -11.06
N SER A 106 11.63 5.69 -10.77
CA SER A 106 11.65 6.29 -9.43
C SER A 106 10.63 7.42 -9.33
N MET A 107 10.44 7.96 -8.13
CA MET A 107 9.60 9.14 -7.91
C MET A 107 10.05 10.37 -8.71
N HIS A 108 11.33 10.47 -9.06
CA HIS A 108 11.85 11.59 -9.84
C HIS A 108 11.30 11.67 -11.26
N ASN A 109 10.78 10.56 -11.81
CA ASN A 109 10.17 10.53 -13.13
C ASN A 109 8.73 11.05 -13.14
N PHE A 110 8.12 11.19 -11.96
CA PHE A 110 6.76 11.69 -11.84
C PHE A 110 6.70 13.23 -11.84
N PRO A 111 5.56 13.81 -12.23
CA PRO A 111 5.29 15.24 -12.10
C PRO A 111 5.53 15.76 -10.68
N ILE A 112 5.85 17.05 -10.55
CA ILE A 112 6.17 17.69 -9.27
C ILE A 112 5.06 17.47 -8.24
N TRP A 113 3.79 17.62 -8.61
CA TRP A 113 2.67 17.42 -7.68
C TRP A 113 2.67 16.02 -7.04
N LEU A 114 2.96 14.97 -7.83
CA LEU A 114 2.95 13.58 -7.34
C LEU A 114 4.16 13.30 -6.45
N ARG A 115 5.24 14.08 -6.62
CA ARG A 115 6.39 14.06 -5.71
C ARG A 115 6.14 14.82 -4.42
N LEU A 116 5.24 15.80 -4.42
CA LEU A 116 4.88 16.57 -3.23
C LEU A 116 3.83 15.86 -2.38
N LEU A 117 3.00 15.00 -2.98
CA LEU A 117 1.94 14.31 -2.26
C LEU A 117 2.42 13.41 -1.09
N PRO A 118 3.49 12.60 -1.21
CA PRO A 118 3.98 11.80 -0.09
C PRO A 118 4.38 12.68 1.10
N ARG A 119 4.97 13.86 0.82
CA ARG A 119 5.32 14.84 1.85
C ARG A 119 4.10 15.45 2.52
N SER A 120 3.06 15.78 1.75
CA SER A 120 1.79 16.25 2.29
C SER A 120 1.14 15.21 3.19
N LEU A 121 1.09 13.94 2.76
CA LEU A 121 0.52 12.85 3.55
C LEU A 121 1.34 12.51 4.79
N PHE A 122 2.67 12.50 4.67
CA PHE A 122 3.56 12.32 5.82
C PHE A 122 3.28 13.36 6.89
N ARG A 123 3.17 14.64 6.52
CA ARG A 123 2.87 15.72 7.47
C ARG A 123 1.48 15.58 8.09
N VAL A 124 0.50 15.06 7.34
CA VAL A 124 -0.82 14.76 7.90
C VAL A 124 -0.72 13.66 8.96
N MET A 125 0.11 12.65 8.75
CA MET A 125 0.30 11.53 9.69
C MET A 125 1.19 11.87 10.90
N ASP A 126 2.20 12.73 10.72
CA ASP A 126 3.17 13.16 11.74
C ASP A 126 2.53 14.23 12.64
N THR A 127 1.66 13.78 13.55
CA THR A 127 0.91 14.68 14.44
C THR A 127 1.80 15.26 15.55
N LYS A 128 2.93 14.62 15.86
CA LYS A 128 3.92 15.12 16.83
C LYS A 128 4.89 16.14 16.24
N ASP A 129 5.00 16.23 14.92
CA ASP A 129 5.93 17.09 14.19
C ASP A 129 7.39 16.82 14.58
N ASP A 130 7.74 15.53 14.79
CA ASP A 130 9.09 15.10 15.15
C ASP A 130 9.87 14.53 13.95
N GLY A 131 9.23 14.41 12.79
CA GLY A 131 9.81 13.92 11.55
C GLY A 131 9.92 12.39 11.48
N VAL A 132 9.32 11.64 12.41
CA VAL A 132 9.35 10.18 12.46
C VAL A 132 7.97 9.62 12.81
N LEU A 133 7.36 8.89 11.88
CA LEU A 133 6.10 8.22 12.16
C LEU A 133 6.28 7.03 13.08
N ASP A 134 5.50 6.95 14.15
CA ASP A 134 5.40 5.76 14.99
C ASP A 134 4.11 4.95 14.80
N ALA A 135 4.04 3.82 15.49
CA ALA A 135 2.88 2.92 15.40
C ALA A 135 1.57 3.57 15.88
N GLN A 136 1.66 4.53 16.81
CA GLN A 136 0.48 5.20 17.35
C GLN A 136 -0.07 6.22 16.34
N GLU A 137 0.79 6.98 15.66
CA GLU A 137 0.38 7.89 14.58
C GLU A 137 -0.24 7.14 13.40
N ILE A 138 0.34 6.01 13.01
CA ILE A 138 -0.24 5.15 11.96
C ILE A 138 -1.62 4.65 12.39
N ARG A 139 -1.77 4.23 13.65
CA ARG A 139 -3.05 3.78 14.20
C ARG A 139 -4.09 4.88 14.17
N GLU A 140 -3.74 6.06 14.66
CA GLU A 140 -4.63 7.23 14.69
C GLU A 140 -5.05 7.64 13.28
N PHE A 141 -4.12 7.59 12.32
CA PHE A 141 -4.43 7.83 10.91
C PHE A 141 -5.44 6.79 10.37
N TYR A 142 -5.25 5.51 10.67
CA TYR A 142 -6.17 4.45 10.22
C TYR A 142 -7.57 4.57 10.82
N GLU A 143 -7.66 4.84 12.13
CA GLU A 143 -8.94 4.97 12.83
C GLU A 143 -9.67 6.28 12.48
N SER A 144 -8.95 7.41 12.53
CA SER A 144 -9.56 8.73 12.47
C SER A 144 -9.66 9.27 11.05
N PHE A 145 -8.67 9.00 10.20
CA PHE A 145 -8.65 9.50 8.83
C PHE A 145 -9.19 8.47 7.83
N VAL A 146 -8.72 7.23 7.87
CA VAL A 146 -9.20 6.17 6.95
C VAL A 146 -10.55 5.59 7.37
N LYS A 147 -10.91 5.68 8.66
CA LYS A 147 -12.15 5.14 9.25
C LYS A 147 -12.19 3.61 9.32
N ILE A 148 -11.04 2.97 9.56
CA ILE A 148 -10.96 1.53 9.86
C ILE A 148 -11.52 1.30 11.28
N PRO A 149 -12.34 0.25 11.50
CA PRO A 149 -12.83 -0.08 12.83
C PRO A 149 -11.71 -0.26 13.86
N GLU A 150 -11.88 0.30 15.07
CA GLU A 150 -10.87 0.27 16.14
C GLU A 150 -10.38 -1.15 16.46
N ALA A 151 -11.29 -2.14 16.38
CA ALA A 151 -10.97 -3.55 16.62
C ALA A 151 -9.91 -4.12 15.65
N GLU A 152 -9.80 -3.56 14.44
CA GLU A 152 -8.88 -4.03 13.40
C GLU A 152 -7.67 -3.09 13.25
N ALA A 153 -7.88 -1.79 13.48
CA ALA A 153 -6.89 -0.75 13.21
C ALA A 153 -5.61 -0.92 14.04
N GLY A 154 -5.69 -1.36 15.30
CA GLY A 154 -4.52 -1.57 16.15
C GLY A 154 -3.58 -2.67 15.62
N GLU A 155 -4.13 -3.82 15.23
CA GLU A 155 -3.34 -4.91 14.65
C GLU A 155 -2.79 -4.55 13.26
N LEU A 156 -3.59 -3.86 12.45
CA LEU A 156 -3.18 -3.37 11.13
C LEU A 156 -2.04 -2.36 11.23
N ALA A 157 -2.15 -1.37 12.12
CA ALA A 157 -1.12 -0.36 12.33
C ALA A 157 0.18 -0.96 12.85
N SER A 158 0.10 -1.93 13.77
CA SER A 158 1.28 -2.64 14.28
C SER A 158 1.99 -3.42 13.18
N ARG A 159 1.24 -4.13 12.32
CA ARG A 159 1.80 -4.83 11.15
C ARG A 159 2.39 -3.85 10.15
N ALA A 160 1.67 -2.76 9.86
CA ALA A 160 2.10 -1.70 8.96
C ALA A 160 3.43 -1.09 9.41
N PHE A 161 3.53 -0.68 10.68
CA PHE A 161 4.74 -0.09 11.24
C PHE A 161 5.92 -1.06 11.14
N ASN A 162 5.74 -2.32 11.52
CA ASN A 162 6.81 -3.32 11.43
C ASN A 162 7.28 -3.53 10.00
N GLU A 163 6.37 -3.66 9.04
CA GLU A 163 6.74 -3.89 7.63
C GLU A 163 7.37 -2.65 6.98
N MET A 164 6.91 -1.44 7.34
CA MET A 164 7.47 -0.19 6.83
C MET A 164 8.86 0.14 7.43
N THR A 165 9.15 -0.34 8.64
CA THR A 165 10.41 -0.08 9.36
C THR A 165 11.42 -1.23 9.30
N ASP A 166 11.10 -2.33 8.59
CA ASP A 166 11.84 -3.59 8.65
C ASP A 166 12.08 -4.03 10.11
N TYR A 167 10.97 -4.16 10.85
CA TYR A 167 10.91 -4.55 12.26
C TYR A 167 11.77 -3.63 13.16
N GLY A 168 11.69 -2.32 12.92
CA GLY A 168 12.41 -1.30 13.66
C GLY A 168 13.88 -1.12 13.26
N ARG A 169 14.35 -1.78 12.19
CA ARG A 169 15.72 -1.58 11.69
C ARG A 169 15.92 -0.16 11.16
N TYR A 170 14.88 0.43 10.57
CA TYR A 170 14.92 1.77 10.01
C TYR A 170 13.77 2.62 10.58
N PRO A 171 14.04 3.86 11.05
CA PRO A 171 12.98 4.77 11.46
C PRO A 171 12.15 5.18 10.24
N LEU A 172 10.85 5.39 10.45
CA LEU A 172 9.93 5.81 9.39
C LEU A 172 9.94 7.33 9.22
N THR A 173 11.05 7.85 8.67
CA THR A 173 11.19 9.27 8.30
C THR A 173 10.50 9.57 6.97
N LEU A 174 10.42 10.85 6.59
CA LEU A 174 9.91 11.29 5.29
C LEU A 174 10.59 10.55 4.12
N ASP A 175 11.92 10.44 4.13
CA ASP A 175 12.67 9.76 3.06
C ASP A 175 12.29 8.27 2.95
N GLY A 176 12.06 7.61 4.10
CA GLY A 176 11.58 6.23 4.13
C GLY A 176 10.15 6.13 3.60
N TYR A 177 9.28 7.04 4.01
CA TYR A 177 7.90 7.12 3.55
C TYR A 177 7.80 7.36 2.04
N GLU A 178 8.63 8.23 1.46
CA GLU A 178 8.69 8.48 0.01
C GLU A 178 9.06 7.21 -0.78
N GLN A 179 9.98 6.39 -0.25
CA GLN A 179 10.35 5.11 -0.88
C GLN A 179 9.20 4.09 -0.81
N ILE A 180 8.48 4.04 0.31
CA ILE A 180 7.31 3.19 0.48
C ILE A 180 6.18 3.65 -0.46
N PHE A 181 5.99 4.96 -0.62
CA PHE A 181 5.05 5.53 -1.58
C PHE A 181 5.42 5.18 -3.02
N ALA A 182 6.71 5.26 -3.37
CA ALA A 182 7.22 4.81 -4.66
C ALA A 182 6.92 3.32 -4.90
N ASN A 183 7.08 2.49 -3.86
CA ASN A 183 6.74 1.07 -3.90
C ASN A 183 5.23 0.86 -4.13
N PHE A 184 4.36 1.68 -3.55
CA PHE A 184 2.93 1.63 -3.82
C PHE A 184 2.62 1.95 -5.29
N LEU A 185 3.20 2.99 -5.88
CA LEU A 185 2.92 3.34 -7.28
C LEU A 185 3.54 2.35 -8.28
N LEU A 186 4.84 2.06 -8.12
CA LEU A 186 5.64 1.35 -9.11
C LEU A 186 5.77 -0.15 -8.85
N GLY A 187 5.54 -0.58 -7.60
CA GLY A 187 5.70 -1.97 -7.19
C GLY A 187 4.81 -2.91 -8.00
N ARG A 188 5.38 -4.01 -8.47
CA ARG A 188 4.64 -5.04 -9.22
C ARG A 188 4.25 -6.24 -8.36
N THR A 189 4.67 -6.25 -7.09
CA THR A 189 4.51 -7.36 -6.16
C THR A 189 3.52 -6.99 -5.06
N LYS A 190 2.67 -7.97 -4.67
CA LYS A 190 1.67 -7.81 -3.60
C LYS A 190 2.23 -7.63 -2.18
N TYR A 191 3.47 -8.03 -1.95
CA TYR A 191 4.05 -8.06 -0.59
C TYR A 191 4.90 -6.84 -0.23
N GLY A 192 4.88 -5.78 -1.04
CA GLY A 192 5.64 -4.56 -0.73
C GLY A 192 5.04 -3.77 0.45
N PRO A 193 5.86 -3.00 1.18
CA PRO A 193 5.40 -2.16 2.30
C PRO A 193 4.46 -1.04 1.83
N GLY A 194 4.47 -0.70 0.53
CA GLY A 194 3.57 0.29 -0.06
C GLY A 194 2.08 -0.02 0.14
N ARG A 195 1.70 -1.28 0.44
CA ARG A 195 0.31 -1.63 0.74
C ARG A 195 -0.26 -0.89 1.96
N TYR A 196 0.59 -0.36 2.85
CA TYR A 196 0.16 0.22 4.11
C TYR A 196 -0.09 1.73 4.09
N ILE A 197 0.30 2.46 3.04
CA ILE A 197 0.32 3.94 3.09
C ILE A 197 -1.06 4.61 3.23
N PHE A 198 -2.14 3.89 2.92
CA PHE A 198 -3.52 4.42 2.89
C PHE A 198 -4.51 3.62 3.76
N GLY A 199 -4.03 2.81 4.71
CA GLY A 199 -4.92 1.98 5.54
C GLY A 199 -5.04 0.53 5.06
N CYS A 200 -3.93 -0.06 4.64
CA CYS A 200 -3.81 -1.46 4.24
C CYS A 200 -4.67 -1.84 3.02
N PHE A 201 -4.12 -1.59 1.84
CA PHE A 201 -4.61 -2.18 0.61
C PHE A 201 -4.41 -3.70 0.64
N GLU A 202 -5.50 -4.46 0.71
CA GLU A 202 -5.51 -5.91 0.52
C GLU A 202 -5.95 -6.25 -0.92
N HIS A 203 -5.17 -7.10 -1.59
CA HIS A 203 -5.45 -7.54 -2.95
C HIS A 203 -6.67 -8.45 -2.96
N SER A 204 -7.64 -8.19 -3.85
CA SER A 204 -8.94 -8.88 -3.89
C SER A 204 -8.87 -10.41 -4.10
N ALA A 205 -7.72 -10.94 -4.55
CA ALA A 205 -7.58 -12.35 -4.92
C ALA A 205 -7.50 -13.34 -3.75
N GLU A 206 -7.40 -12.92 -2.49
CA GLU A 206 -7.37 -13.88 -1.37
C GLU A 206 -8.71 -14.57 -1.13
N GLU A 207 -9.83 -14.08 -1.67
CA GLU A 207 -11.13 -14.75 -1.56
C GLU A 207 -11.27 -16.02 -2.45
N ASN A 208 -10.37 -16.21 -3.44
CA ASN A 208 -10.39 -17.38 -4.32
C ASN A 208 -9.20 -18.32 -4.18
N SER A 209 -8.27 -18.07 -3.23
CA SER A 209 -7.27 -19.07 -2.86
C SER A 209 -7.83 -20.03 -1.80
N ARG A 210 -8.81 -20.85 -2.19
CA ARG A 210 -9.02 -22.15 -1.55
C ARG A 210 -7.79 -23.01 -1.85
N LEU A 211 -6.69 -22.71 -1.17
CA LEU A 211 -5.52 -23.56 -1.15
C LEU A 211 -5.92 -24.84 -0.41
N ILE A 212 -6.30 -25.83 -1.22
CA ILE A 212 -6.25 -27.26 -0.94
C ILE A 212 -6.65 -27.57 0.50
N SER A 213 -7.95 -27.74 0.72
CA SER A 213 -8.41 -28.58 1.83
C SER A 213 -7.59 -29.88 1.76
N GLY A 214 -6.72 -30.12 2.73
CA GLY A 214 -6.13 -31.44 2.94
C GLY A 214 -7.25 -32.49 2.93
N PRO A 215 -6.93 -33.75 2.57
CA PRO A 215 -7.95 -34.76 2.32
C PRO A 215 -8.95 -34.81 3.49
N PRO A 216 -10.25 -34.89 3.21
CA PRO A 216 -11.29 -34.76 4.22
C PRO A 216 -11.02 -35.75 5.34
N LYS A 217 -11.07 -35.28 6.59
CA LYS A 217 -10.99 -36.13 7.78
C LYS A 217 -12.13 -37.14 7.70
N ALA A 218 -11.80 -38.34 7.22
CA ALA A 218 -12.70 -39.48 7.28
C ALA A 218 -13.01 -39.76 8.75
N ASN A 219 -14.29 -39.97 9.02
CA ASN A 219 -14.87 -40.22 10.33
C ASN A 219 -13.98 -41.09 11.22
N ALA A 220 -13.76 -40.64 12.45
CA ALA A 220 -13.22 -41.44 13.53
C ALA A 220 -14.23 -42.57 13.82
N ALA A 221 -14.03 -43.72 13.18
CA ALA A 221 -14.55 -45.01 13.58
C ALA A 221 -13.35 -45.94 13.76
N GLU A 222 -13.30 -46.58 14.93
CA GLU A 222 -12.22 -47.44 15.40
C GLU A 222 -11.81 -48.50 14.38
N VAL A 223 -10.52 -48.56 14.05
CA VAL A 223 -9.89 -49.76 13.50
C VAL A 223 -8.61 -50.02 14.28
N THR A 224 -8.70 -50.97 15.21
CA THR A 224 -7.58 -51.60 15.89
C THR A 224 -6.71 -52.32 14.87
N THR A 225 -5.47 -51.85 14.66
CA THR A 225 -4.45 -52.66 14.00
C THR A 225 -3.13 -52.62 14.78
N LYS A 226 -2.69 -53.82 15.12
CA LYS A 226 -1.52 -54.16 15.94
C LYS A 226 -0.23 -53.69 15.25
N PHE A 227 0.60 -52.94 15.96
CA PHE A 227 2.00 -52.71 15.56
C PHE A 227 2.89 -53.90 15.98
N PRO A 228 3.68 -54.49 15.07
CA PRO A 228 4.72 -55.43 15.46
C PRO A 228 5.90 -54.68 16.09
N ARG A 229 6.25 -55.05 17.32
CA ARG A 229 7.46 -54.57 18.00
C ARG A 229 8.68 -55.10 17.25
N ARG A 230 9.53 -54.21 16.72
CA ARG A 230 10.91 -54.54 16.37
C ARG A 230 11.81 -54.22 17.55
N ALA A 231 12.48 -55.26 18.04
CA ALA A 231 13.48 -55.21 19.09
C ALA A 231 14.73 -54.48 18.60
N SER A 232 15.22 -53.53 19.40
CA SER A 232 16.60 -53.02 19.29
C SER A 232 17.45 -53.75 20.31
N ASP A 233 18.15 -54.79 19.87
CA ASP A 233 19.30 -55.35 20.57
C ASP A 233 20.47 -54.35 20.45
N ALA A 234 20.77 -53.67 21.55
CA ALA A 234 22.04 -52.97 21.72
C ALA A 234 22.87 -53.75 22.75
N THR A 235 23.68 -54.65 22.21
CA THR A 235 24.63 -55.47 22.96
C THR A 235 25.70 -54.59 23.58
N ARG A 236 25.72 -54.61 24.91
CA ARG A 236 26.67 -53.96 25.81
C ARG A 236 27.94 -54.81 25.88
N ALA A 237 29.12 -54.22 25.68
CA ALA A 237 30.41 -54.81 26.05
C ALA A 237 31.36 -53.74 26.62
N PRO A 238 32.29 -54.09 27.53
CA PRO A 238 32.52 -53.31 28.75
C PRO A 238 33.81 -52.47 28.78
N LEU A 239 33.80 -51.42 29.62
CA LEU A 239 34.97 -50.63 30.03
C LEU A 239 36.01 -51.52 30.72
N ARG A 240 37.24 -51.51 30.20
CA ARG A 240 38.40 -52.12 30.84
C ARG A 240 39.11 -51.06 31.70
N MET A 241 39.04 -51.27 33.02
CA MET A 241 39.82 -50.58 34.04
C MET A 241 41.31 -50.82 33.81
N TYR A 242 42.13 -49.76 33.83
CA TYR A 242 43.56 -49.88 34.11
C TYR A 242 43.78 -49.77 35.61
N ARG A 243 44.35 -50.82 36.21
CA ARG A 243 44.87 -50.85 37.58
C ARG A 243 46.36 -50.49 37.53
N LYS A 244 46.80 -49.71 38.52
CA LYS A 244 48.20 -49.48 38.88
C LYS A 244 48.90 -50.79 39.25
N GLU A 245 50.15 -50.91 38.83
CA GLU A 245 51.28 -51.22 39.72
C GLU A 245 52.32 -50.11 39.53
#